data_AF-A0A831XBY8-F1
#
_entry.id   AF-A0A831XBY8-F1
#
_cell.length_a   1.000
_cell.length_b   1.000
_cell.length_c   1.000
_cell.angle_alpha   90.00
_cell.angle_beta   90.00
_cell.angle_gamma   90.00
#
_symmetry.space_group_name_H-M   'P 1'
#
loop_
_entity.id
_entity.type
_entity.pdbx_description
1 polymer ?
#
loop_
_entity_poly.entity_id
_entity_poly.type
_entity_poly.pdbx_seq_one_letter_code
_entity_poly.pdbx_strand_id
1 'polypeptide(L)' 'MLTNRIGVGEWQKHAKSHPWIGNEQRSHNEHPVCPKCEKIALRHKGWSENRICRCPNCGWTGRATVLMKEYKQQQLWRS' A
#
# COMPACT_ATOMS: atom_id res chain seq x y z
N MET A 1 -2.51 14.04 -18.77
CA MET A 1 -2.54 12.75 -18.04
C MET A 1 -1.61 12.89 -16.85
N LEU A 2 -2.13 13.04 -15.63
CA LEU A 2 -1.30 13.22 -14.43
C LEU A 2 -0.76 11.86 -13.98
N THR A 3 0.44 11.52 -14.44
CA THR A 3 1.22 10.39 -13.92
C THR A 3 1.70 10.74 -12.51
N ASN A 4 0.88 10.45 -11.50
CA ASN A 4 1.28 10.51 -10.10
C ASN A 4 2.32 9.40 -9.84
N ARG A 5 3.58 9.70 -10.14
CA ARG A 5 4.75 8.91 -9.74
C ARG A 5 4.95 9.09 -8.25
N ILE A 6 4.57 8.10 -7.45
CA ILE A 6 4.72 8.17 -6.00
C ILE A 6 6.14 7.72 -5.67
N GLY A 7 7.00 8.68 -5.32
CA GLY A 7 8.37 8.38 -4.90
C GLY A 7 8.41 7.48 -3.66
N VAL A 8 9.51 6.77 -3.45
CA VAL A 8 9.69 5.79 -2.35
C VAL A 8 9.48 6.40 -0.94
N GLY A 9 9.54 7.73 -0.79
CA GLY A 9 9.23 8.43 0.45
C GLY A 9 7.75 8.80 0.66
N GLU A 10 6.97 8.95 -0.41
CA GLU A 10 5.60 9.45 -0.36
C GLU A 10 4.62 8.39 0.20
N TRP A 11 4.85 7.11 -0.10
CA TRP A 11 4.06 6.04 0.49
C TRP A 11 4.37 5.83 1.98
N GLN A 12 5.62 6.07 2.42
CA GLN A 12 5.98 6.03 3.85
C GLN A 12 5.29 7.14 4.63
N LYS A 13 5.26 8.36 4.08
CA LYS A 13 4.52 9.48 4.68
C LYS A 13 3.04 9.17 4.82
N HIS A 14 2.43 8.57 3.80
CA HIS A 14 1.02 8.16 3.87
C HIS A 14 0.77 7.00 4.86
N ALA A 15 1.70 6.04 4.97
CA ALA A 15 1.59 5.00 5.98
C ALA A 15 1.67 5.57 7.41
N LYS A 16 2.59 6.53 7.62
CA LYS A 16 2.77 7.24 8.89
C LYS A 16 1.61 8.19 9.23
N SER A 17 0.83 8.64 8.24
CA SER A 17 -0.35 9.49 8.49
C SER A 17 -1.54 8.73 9.10
N HIS A 18 -1.48 7.40 9.18
CA HIS A 18 -2.48 6.57 9.85
C HIS A 18 -1.93 6.09 11.20
N PRO A 19 -2.45 6.55 12.35
CA PRO A 19 -1.90 6.24 13.67
C PRO A 19 -1.78 4.74 13.97
N TRP A 20 -2.73 3.95 13.48
CA TRP A 20 -2.81 2.49 13.61
C TRP A 20 -1.88 1.71 12.66
N ILE A 21 -1.22 2.37 11.71
CA ILE A 21 -0.23 1.77 10.80
C ILE A 21 1.19 2.28 11.10
N GLY A 22 1.30 3.57 11.47
CA GLY A 22 2.57 4.30 11.57
C GLY A 22 3.38 4.08 12.84
N ASN A 23 2.76 3.61 13.94
CA ASN A 23 3.43 3.57 15.25
C ASN A 23 4.38 2.37 15.45
N GLU A 24 4.24 1.30 14.67
CA GLU A 24 5.23 0.23 14.63
C GLU A 24 5.98 0.24 13.29
N GLN A 25 7.30 0.44 13.34
CA GLN A 25 8.17 0.44 12.15
C GLN A 25 8.12 -0.86 11.33
N ARG A 26 7.56 -1.95 11.86
CA ARG A 26 7.37 -3.21 11.13
C ARG A 26 5.99 -3.35 10.50
N SER A 27 4.97 -2.69 11.05
CA SER A 27 3.57 -2.86 10.64
C SER A 27 3.36 -2.47 9.17
N HIS A 28 3.90 -1.32 8.73
CA HIS A 28 3.71 -0.83 7.36
C HIS A 28 4.31 -1.72 6.25
N ASN A 29 5.24 -2.63 6.57
CA ASN A 29 5.82 -3.56 5.60
C ASN A 29 4.87 -4.72 5.25
N GLU A 30 3.98 -5.07 6.18
CA GLU A 30 3.03 -6.17 6.07
C GLU A 30 1.71 -5.76 5.42
N HIS A 31 1.57 -4.47 5.11
CA HIS A 31 0.42 -3.96 4.39
C HIS A 31 0.58 -4.10 2.87
N PRO A 32 -0.52 -4.37 2.16
CA PRO A 32 -0.53 -4.38 0.70
C PRO A 32 -0.32 -3.00 0.10
N VAL A 33 0.20 -2.98 -1.13
CA VAL A 33 0.31 -1.76 -1.94
C VAL A 33 -0.89 -1.65 -2.86
N CYS A 34 -1.46 -0.45 -2.97
CA CYS A 34 -2.51 -0.17 -3.93
C CYS A 34 -1.92 -0.09 -5.35
N PRO A 35 -2.37 -0.91 -6.31
CA PRO A 35 -1.84 -0.89 -7.69
C PRO A 35 -2.25 0.37 -8.48
N LYS A 36 -3.23 1.14 -8.01
CA LYS A 36 -3.68 2.37 -8.67
C LYS A 36 -2.87 3.61 -8.29
N CYS A 37 -2.54 3.75 -7.02
CA CYS A 37 -1.90 4.96 -6.48
C CYS A 37 -0.62 4.68 -5.70
N GLU A 38 -0.18 3.43 -5.64
CA GLU A 38 1.08 2.99 -5.02
C GLU A 38 1.22 3.34 -3.53
N LYS A 39 0.10 3.70 -2.88
CA LYS A 39 0.01 3.95 -1.44
C LYS A 39 -0.40 2.69 -0.68
N ILE A 40 -0.28 2.75 0.65
CA ILE A 40 -0.69 1.65 1.53
C ILE A 40 -2.19 1.35 1.37
N ALA A 41 -2.52 0.07 1.25
CA ALA A 41 -3.89 -0.42 1.27
C ALA A 41 -4.15 -1.18 2.58
N LEU A 42 -5.41 -1.19 3.00
CA LEU A 42 -5.88 -1.86 4.20
C LEU A 42 -6.44 -3.24 3.85
N ARG A 43 -6.17 -4.23 4.70
CA ARG A 43 -6.73 -5.58 4.58
C ARG A 43 -8.25 -5.49 4.78
N HIS A 44 -9.03 -6.11 3.89
CA HIS A 44 -10.50 -6.16 3.99
C HIS A 44 -10.94 -7.51 4.59
N LYS A 45 -12.24 -7.68 4.87
CA LYS A 45 -12.80 -8.94 5.41
C LYS A 45 -12.43 -10.20 4.59
N GLY A 46 -12.14 -10.06 3.29
CA GLY A 46 -11.69 -11.14 2.39
C GLY A 46 -10.18 -11.27 2.24
N TRP A 47 -9.37 -10.75 3.17
CA TRP A 47 -7.91 -10.82 3.08
C TRP A 47 -7.38 -12.26 3.15
N SER A 48 -7.89 -13.07 4.09
CA SER A 48 -7.36 -14.42 4.32
C SER A 48 -7.62 -15.38 3.16
N GLU A 49 -8.75 -15.21 2.45
CA GLU A 49 -9.13 -16.10 1.34
C GLU A 49 -8.63 -15.59 -0.01
N ASN A 50 -8.79 -14.29 -0.28
CA ASN A 50 -8.58 -13.72 -1.62
C ASN A 50 -7.62 -12.53 -1.63
N ARG A 51 -6.94 -12.26 -0.51
CA ARG A 51 -6.08 -11.07 -0.33
C ARG A 51 -6.78 -9.77 -0.71
N ILE A 52 -8.08 -9.68 -0.44
CA ILE A 52 -8.86 -8.47 -0.75
C ILE A 52 -8.42 -7.33 0.17
N CYS A 53 -8.13 -6.19 -0.43
CA CYS A 53 -7.75 -4.98 0.26
C CYS A 53 -8.49 -3.76 -0.31
N ARG A 54 -8.52 -2.70 0.48
CA ARG A 54 -9.13 -1.41 0.13
C ARG A 54 -8.13 -0.30 0.37
N CYS A 55 -7.95 0.56 -0.62
CA CYS A 55 -7.12 1.75 -0.51
C CYS A 55 -7.93 2.91 0.08
N PRO A 56 -7.56 3.44 1.26
CA PRO A 56 -8.25 4.59 1.85
C PRO A 56 -7.99 5.89 1.06
N ASN A 57 -6.91 5.96 0.27
CA ASN A 57 -6.54 7.17 -0.47
C ASN A 57 -7.32 7.35 -1.79
N CYS A 58 -7.45 6.29 -2.60
CA CYS A 58 -8.09 6.38 -3.92
C CYS A 58 -9.42 5.60 -4.01
N GLY A 59 -9.84 4.94 -2.93
CA GLY A 59 -11.08 4.15 -2.89
C GLY A 59 -11.01 2.80 -3.59
N TRP A 60 -9.91 2.45 -4.26
CA TRP A 60 -9.75 1.16 -4.93
C TRP A 60 -9.98 -0.01 -3.96
N THR A 61 -10.76 -1.00 -4.39
CA THR A 61 -10.98 -2.24 -3.67
C THR A 61 -10.75 -3.40 -4.63
N GLY A 62 -9.98 -4.40 -4.20
CA GLY A 62 -9.63 -5.53 -5.05
C GLY A 62 -8.58 -6.42 -4.40
N ARG A 63 -8.05 -7.37 -5.16
CA ARG A 63 -6.99 -8.26 -4.69
C ARG A 63 -5.65 -7.55 -4.66
N ALA A 64 -4.96 -7.58 -3.53
CA ALA A 64 -3.56 -7.18 -3.44
C ALA A 64 -2.67 -8.13 -4.23
N THR A 65 -1.79 -7.59 -5.05
CA THR A 65 -0.78 -8.35 -5.78
C THR A 65 0.52 -8.48 -5.00
N VAL A 66 0.93 -7.43 -4.27
CA VAL A 66 2.21 -7.37 -3.56
C VAL A 66 2.08 -6.66 -2.21
N LEU A 67 2.88 -7.10 -1.24
CA LEU A 67 3.10 -6.40 0.02
C LEU A 67 4.12 -5.27 -0.13
N MET A 68 4.09 -4.30 0.78
CA MET A 68 5.03 -3.18 0.76
C MET A 68 6.50 -3.61 0.89
N LYS A 69 6.78 -4.70 1.62
CA LYS A 69 8.11 -5.33 1.65
C LYS A 69 8.54 -5.82 0.27
N GLU A 70 7.68 -6.57 -0.41
CA GLU A 70 7.96 -7.14 -1.74
C GLU A 70 8.11 -6.03 -2.78
N TYR A 71 7.24 -5.02 -2.72
CA TYR A 71 7.26 -3.85 -3.59
C TYR A 71 8.58 -3.09 -3.51
N LYS A 72 9.14 -2.93 -2.30
CA LYS A 72 10.46 -2.33 -2.07
C LYS A 72 11.60 -3.22 -2.57
N GLN A 73 11.56 -4.51 -2.25
CA GLN A 73 12.62 -5.45 -2.64
C GLN A 73 12.72 -5.59 -4.16
N GLN A 74 11.58 -5.62 -4.85
CA GLN A 74 11.50 -5.77 -6.30
C GLN A 74 11.57 -4.44 -7.07
N GLN A 75 11.71 -3.32 -6.36
CA GLN A 75 11.82 -1.99 -6.96
C GLN A 75 10.68 -1.64 -7.93
N LEU A 76 9.45 -2.05 -7.61
CA LEU A 76 8.29 -1.97 -8.52
C LEU A 76 7.69 -0.56 -8.65
N TRP A 77 8.38 0.49 -8.22
CA TRP A 77 7.89 1.86 -8.33
C TRP A 77 7.81 2.29 -9.80
N ARG A 78 6.70 2.92 -10.19
CA ARG A 78 6.56 3.51 -11.52
C ARG A 78 7.43 4.77 -11.63
N SER A 79 8.57 4.62 -12.29
CA SER A 79 9.53 5.69 -12.61
C SER A 79 8.97 6.75 -13.55
#